data_AF-A0A0B5FWY3-F1
#
_entry.id   AF-A0A0B5FWY3-F1
#
_cell.length_a   1.000
_cell.length_b   1.000
_cell.length_c   1.000
_cell.angle_alpha   90.00
_cell.angle_beta   90.00
_cell.angle_gamma   90.00
#
_symmetry.space_group_name_H-M   'P 1'
#
loop_
_entity.id
_entity.type
_entity.pdbx_description
1 polymer ?
#
loop_
_entity_poly.entity_id
_entity_poly.type
_entity_poly.pdbx_seq_one_letter_code
_entity_poly.pdbx_strand_id
1 'polypeptide(L)'
;MKKTQEKGFTLVEIVVAIALVLLAAAIVVPMLFKHIDREKVASVNAEVLSLRAAVKAAILRDGGLKDNNGDGNFLDDLVDTDYLDRAPKSLPGATWLLKQTTHTSGRKVFYLDIECPDAECVKVAQELDLMVDEESGESSGNIQWALGS
;
A
#
# COMPACT_ATOMS: atom_id res chain seq x y z
N MET A 1 30.78 45.94 -38.08
CA MET A 1 29.76 45.03 -37.52
C MET A 1 30.38 43.66 -37.31
N LYS A 2 30.56 43.21 -36.06
CA LYS A 2 31.08 41.86 -35.76
C LYS A 2 29.95 40.85 -35.98
N LYS A 3 30.10 39.93 -36.95
CA LYS A 3 29.20 38.77 -37.11
C LYS A 3 29.54 37.75 -36.02
N THR A 4 28.67 37.60 -35.04
CA THR A 4 28.74 36.50 -34.07
C THR A 4 28.36 35.23 -34.82
N GLN A 5 29.33 34.34 -35.01
CA GLN A 5 29.07 32.99 -35.55
C GLN A 5 28.39 32.20 -34.44
N GLU A 6 27.07 32.01 -34.56
CA GLU A 6 26.34 31.10 -33.69
C GLU A 6 26.72 29.67 -34.09
N LYS A 7 27.51 29.00 -33.26
CA LYS A 7 27.90 27.61 -33.47
C LYS A 7 26.65 26.75 -33.26
N GLY A 8 26.00 26.35 -34.35
CA GLY A 8 24.95 25.35 -34.32
C GLY A 8 25.51 23.98 -33.96
N PHE A 9 24.75 23.22 -33.16
CA PHE A 9 25.03 21.81 -32.88
C PHE A 9 25.06 21.00 -34.18
N THR A 10 26.01 20.08 -34.30
CA THR A 10 26.08 19.18 -35.45
C THR A 10 25.07 18.04 -35.32
N LEU A 11 24.53 17.54 -36.43
CA LEU A 11 23.57 16.41 -36.42
C LEU A 11 24.16 15.16 -35.76
N VAL A 12 25.46 14.91 -35.98
CA VAL A 12 26.17 13.76 -35.41
C VAL A 12 26.18 13.81 -33.89
N GLU A 13 26.35 14.99 -33.32
CA GLU A 13 26.42 15.20 -31.87
C GLU A 13 25.09 14.90 -31.18
N ILE A 14 23.98 15.24 -31.82
CA ILE A 14 22.63 14.86 -31.36
C ILE A 14 22.42 13.35 -31.45
N VAL A 15 22.83 12.70 -32.55
CA VAL A 15 22.66 11.25 -32.72
C VAL A 15 23.45 10.45 -31.69
N VAL A 16 24.71 10.83 -31.44
CA VAL A 16 25.55 10.17 -30.43
C VAL A 16 25.00 10.40 -29.03
N ALA A 17 24.54 11.63 -28.72
CA ALA A 17 23.94 11.93 -27.42
C ALA A 17 22.68 11.08 -27.17
N ILE A 18 21.77 10.99 -28.14
CA ILE A 18 20.56 10.18 -28.01
C ILE A 18 20.92 8.69 -27.86
N ALA A 19 21.89 8.18 -28.62
CA ALA A 19 22.35 6.80 -28.50
C ALA A 19 22.86 6.48 -27.08
N LEU A 20 23.64 7.38 -26.48
CA LEU A 20 24.13 7.21 -25.10
C LEU A 20 23.01 7.31 -24.06
N VAL A 21 22.07 8.24 -24.22
CA VAL A 21 20.91 8.37 -23.32
C VAL A 21 20.02 7.13 -23.40
N LEU A 22 19.76 6.60 -24.60
CA LEU A 22 18.95 5.39 -24.76
C LEU A 22 19.63 4.15 -24.14
N LEU A 23 20.96 4.03 -24.28
CA LEU A 23 21.72 2.97 -23.62
C LEU A 23 21.63 3.08 -22.09
N ALA A 24 21.80 4.28 -21.53
CA ALA A 24 21.67 4.51 -20.10
C ALA A 24 20.24 4.26 -19.60
N ALA A 25 19.23 4.74 -20.33
CA ALA A 25 17.82 4.57 -19.99
C ALA A 25 17.43 3.08 -19.96
N ALA A 26 17.97 2.25 -20.84
CA ALA A 26 17.72 0.80 -20.85
C ALA A 26 18.11 0.11 -19.53
N ILE A 27 19.09 0.64 -18.80
CA ILE A 27 19.55 0.10 -17.51
C ILE A 27 18.76 0.72 -16.35
N VAL A 28 18.54 2.03 -16.38
CA VAL A 28 17.93 2.78 -15.26
C VAL A 28 16.42 2.50 -15.13
N VAL A 29 15.70 2.44 -16.24
CA VAL A 29 14.24 2.27 -16.27
C VAL A 29 13.76 1.00 -15.53
N PRO A 30 14.29 -0.22 -15.79
CA PRO A 30 13.84 -1.42 -15.08
C PRO A 30 14.20 -1.42 -13.59
N MET A 31 15.29 -0.75 -13.20
CA MET A 31 15.66 -0.59 -11.80
C MET A 31 14.64 0.30 -11.07
N LEU A 32 14.23 1.40 -11.70
CA LEU A 32 13.26 2.33 -11.12
C LEU A 32 11.90 1.65 -10.85
N PHE A 33 11.40 0.84 -11.78
CA PHE A 33 10.14 0.11 -11.58
C PHE A 33 10.19 -0.84 -10.38
N LYS A 34 11.30 -1.56 -10.16
CA LYS A 34 11.46 -2.44 -8.99
C LYS A 34 11.49 -1.70 -7.66
N HIS A 35 11.99 -0.45 -7.65
CA HIS A 35 11.98 0.37 -6.43
C HIS A 35 10.56 0.87 -6.12
N ILE A 36 9.79 1.25 -7.14
CA ILE A 36 8.41 1.69 -6.99
C ILE A 36 7.54 0.57 -6.40
N ASP A 37 7.70 -0.67 -6.86
CA ASP A 37 6.94 -1.81 -6.32
C ASP A 37 7.21 -2.01 -4.82
N ARG A 38 8.49 -1.93 -4.41
CA ARG A 38 8.90 -2.03 -2.99
C ARG A 38 8.40 -0.88 -2.13
N GLU A 39 8.45 0.34 -2.66
CA GLU A 39 7.93 1.52 -1.97
C GLU A 39 6.42 1.42 -1.74
N LYS A 40 5.68 0.89 -2.73
CA LYS A 40 4.25 0.61 -2.57
C LYS A 40 4.03 -0.38 -1.44
N VAL A 41 4.67 -1.55 -1.45
CA VAL A 41 4.53 -2.56 -0.39
C VAL A 41 4.89 -1.98 0.99
N ALA A 42 5.98 -1.22 1.08
CA ALA A 42 6.38 -0.57 2.33
C ALA A 42 5.34 0.45 2.82
N SER A 43 4.72 1.21 1.91
CA SER A 43 3.66 2.15 2.24
C SER A 43 2.41 1.43 2.75
N VAL A 44 1.97 0.35 2.08
CA VAL A 44 0.83 -0.45 2.53
C VAL A 44 1.11 -1.04 3.91
N ASN A 45 2.31 -1.57 4.13
CA ASN A 45 2.73 -2.11 5.42
C ASN A 45 2.68 -1.06 6.54
N ALA A 46 3.16 0.16 6.28
CA ALA A 46 3.12 1.24 7.28
C ALA A 46 1.68 1.62 7.68
N GLU A 47 0.77 1.69 6.70
CA GLU A 47 -0.65 1.94 6.95
C GLU A 47 -1.32 0.81 7.73
N VAL A 48 -1.03 -0.43 7.37
CA VAL A 48 -1.47 -1.63 8.09
C VAL A 48 -0.99 -1.62 9.55
N LEU A 49 0.27 -1.26 9.80
CA LEU A 49 0.82 -1.17 11.16
C LEU A 49 0.14 -0.06 11.97
N SER A 50 -0.14 1.07 11.34
CA SER A 50 -0.90 2.16 11.95
C SER A 50 -2.32 1.72 12.31
N LEU A 51 -3.01 1.02 11.40
CA LEU A 51 -4.33 0.47 11.65
C LEU A 51 -4.32 -0.55 12.78
N ARG A 52 -3.32 -1.43 12.81
CA ARG A 52 -3.13 -2.41 13.90
C ARG A 52 -2.94 -1.73 15.24
N ALA A 53 -2.16 -0.65 15.28
CA ALA A 53 -1.96 0.13 16.49
C ALA A 53 -3.26 0.80 16.96
N ALA A 54 -4.03 1.35 16.02
CA ALA A 54 -5.34 1.97 16.27
C ALA A 54 -6.34 0.96 16.85
N VAL A 55 -6.50 -0.21 16.23
CA VAL A 55 -7.35 -1.31 16.72
C VAL A 55 -6.91 -1.75 18.12
N LYS A 56 -5.61 -1.90 18.35
CA LYS A 56 -5.08 -2.28 19.67
C LYS A 56 -5.37 -1.22 20.73
N ALA A 57 -5.24 0.06 20.39
CA ALA A 57 -5.57 1.16 21.29
C ALA A 57 -7.05 1.16 21.66
N ALA A 58 -7.95 0.97 20.69
CA ALA A 58 -9.39 0.86 20.92
C ALA A 58 -9.76 -0.33 21.82
N ILE A 59 -9.13 -1.50 21.61
CA ILE A 59 -9.34 -2.66 22.48
C ILE A 59 -8.90 -2.38 23.92
N LEU A 60 -7.74 -1.75 24.10
CA LEU A 60 -7.19 -1.49 25.43
C LEU A 60 -7.96 -0.41 26.19
N ARG A 61 -8.51 0.59 25.49
CA ARG A 61 -9.17 1.74 26.11
C ARG A 61 -10.66 1.54 26.30
N ASP A 62 -11.35 1.00 25.29
CA ASP A 62 -12.82 0.90 25.27
C ASP A 62 -13.34 -0.55 25.31
N GLY A 63 -12.42 -1.54 25.37
CA GLY A 63 -12.79 -2.97 25.35
C GLY A 63 -13.14 -3.48 23.95
N GLY A 64 -12.85 -2.70 22.91
CA GLY A 64 -13.04 -3.04 21.50
C GLY A 64 -13.71 -1.94 20.70
N LEU A 65 -13.91 -2.20 19.42
CA LEU A 65 -14.64 -1.30 18.54
C LEU A 65 -16.14 -1.59 18.60
N LYS A 66 -16.94 -0.53 18.48
CA LYS A 66 -18.39 -0.59 18.31
C LYS A 66 -18.68 -0.13 16.90
N ASP A 67 -19.50 -0.90 16.21
CA ASP A 67 -20.03 -0.58 14.90
C ASP A 67 -21.10 0.50 15.08
N ASN A 68 -20.77 1.77 14.82
CA ASN A 68 -21.70 2.87 15.05
C ASN A 68 -22.72 3.04 13.93
N ASN A 69 -22.37 2.61 12.71
CA ASN A 69 -23.18 2.79 11.50
C ASN A 69 -23.92 1.49 11.08
N GLY A 70 -23.53 0.35 11.64
CA GLY A 70 -24.11 -0.97 11.37
C GLY A 70 -23.68 -1.61 10.05
N ASP A 71 -22.61 -1.13 9.40
CA ASP A 71 -22.18 -1.58 8.08
C ASP A 71 -21.21 -2.79 8.14
N GLY A 72 -20.76 -3.17 9.34
CA GLY A 72 -19.81 -4.26 9.57
C GLY A 72 -18.36 -3.96 9.17
N ASN A 73 -18.05 -2.70 8.84
CA ASN A 73 -16.73 -2.18 8.54
C ASN A 73 -16.29 -1.19 9.62
N PHE A 74 -15.41 -1.62 10.52
CA PHE A 74 -14.98 -0.81 11.67
C PHE A 74 -13.90 0.24 11.33
N LEU A 75 -13.60 0.44 10.04
CA LEU A 75 -12.53 1.33 9.61
C LEU A 75 -12.91 2.80 9.74
N ASP A 76 -14.14 3.16 9.41
CA ASP A 76 -14.67 4.51 9.60
C ASP A 76 -14.90 4.79 11.09
N ASP A 77 -15.36 3.80 11.86
CA ASP A 77 -15.47 3.90 13.32
C ASP A 77 -14.13 4.28 13.96
N LEU A 78 -13.00 3.72 13.50
CA LEU A 78 -11.66 4.08 13.99
C LEU A 78 -11.29 5.53 13.71
N VAL A 79 -11.76 6.07 12.58
CA VAL A 79 -11.54 7.47 12.20
C VAL A 79 -12.43 8.39 13.03
N ASP A 80 -13.69 8.02 13.20
CA ASP A 80 -14.67 8.78 13.98
C ASP A 80 -14.34 8.82 15.48
N THR A 81 -13.69 7.77 15.99
CA THR A 81 -13.26 7.65 17.39
C THR A 81 -11.86 8.21 17.68
N ASP A 82 -11.23 8.86 16.69
CA ASP A 82 -9.90 9.48 16.81
C ASP A 82 -8.76 8.49 17.12
N TYR A 83 -8.98 7.19 16.90
CA TYR A 83 -7.92 6.19 16.99
C TYR A 83 -7.06 6.14 15.71
N LEU A 84 -7.61 6.63 14.60
CA LEU A 84 -6.96 6.66 13.31
C LEU A 84 -7.17 8.02 12.63
N ASP A 85 -6.09 8.73 12.32
CA ASP A 85 -6.18 10.08 11.73
C ASP A 85 -6.92 10.11 10.38
N ARG A 86 -6.83 9.02 9.60
CA ARG A 86 -7.44 8.88 8.28
C ARG A 86 -7.48 7.42 7.82
N ALA A 87 -8.46 7.12 6.97
CA ALA A 87 -8.46 5.84 6.25
C ALA A 87 -7.23 5.68 5.34
N PRO A 88 -6.69 4.46 5.22
CA PRO A 88 -5.57 4.13 4.34
C PRO A 88 -5.84 4.50 2.88
N LYS A 89 -4.80 4.96 2.17
CA LYS A 89 -4.87 5.39 0.76
C LYS A 89 -3.70 4.87 -0.09
N SER A 90 -2.83 4.03 0.47
CA SER A 90 -1.63 3.51 -0.20
C SER A 90 -1.90 2.73 -1.48
N LEU A 91 -3.10 2.15 -1.61
CA LEU A 91 -3.56 1.45 -2.81
C LEU A 91 -4.67 2.26 -3.50
N PRO A 92 -4.40 2.87 -4.67
CA PRO A 92 -5.39 3.66 -5.39
C PRO A 92 -6.51 2.75 -5.92
N GLY A 93 -7.74 3.01 -5.48
CA GLY A 93 -8.93 2.25 -5.91
C GLY A 93 -9.20 0.97 -5.13
N ALA A 94 -8.34 0.59 -4.19
CA ALA A 94 -8.61 -0.53 -3.30
C ALA A 94 -9.64 -0.15 -2.22
N THR A 95 -10.56 -1.07 -1.94
CA THR A 95 -11.51 -0.93 -0.82
C THR A 95 -10.93 -1.63 0.39
N TRP A 96 -10.83 -0.91 1.50
CA TRP A 96 -10.31 -1.42 2.76
C TRP A 96 -11.48 -1.70 3.69
N LEU A 97 -11.63 -2.95 4.10
CA LEU A 97 -12.73 -3.41 4.94
C LEU A 97 -12.14 -4.01 6.21
N LEU A 98 -12.35 -3.33 7.34
CA LEU A 98 -11.97 -3.88 8.64
C LEU A 98 -13.18 -4.62 9.21
N LYS A 99 -13.14 -5.96 9.21
CA LYS A 99 -14.24 -6.78 9.69
C LYS A 99 -13.89 -7.40 11.04
N GLN A 100 -14.89 -7.55 11.90
CA GLN A 100 -14.76 -8.23 13.18
C GLN A 100 -15.50 -9.56 13.13
N THR A 101 -14.82 -10.67 13.39
CA THR A 101 -15.45 -11.98 13.62
C THR A 101 -15.35 -12.37 15.09
N THR A 102 -16.33 -13.12 15.57
CA THR A 102 -16.28 -13.71 16.91
C THR A 102 -15.85 -15.16 16.76
N HIS A 103 -14.64 -15.48 17.23
CA HIS A 103 -14.19 -16.85 17.27
C HIS A 103 -15.07 -17.66 18.25
N THR A 104 -15.19 -18.97 18.04
CA THR A 104 -16.03 -19.90 18.82
C THR A 104 -15.76 -19.90 20.33
N SER A 105 -14.68 -19.25 20.77
CA SER A 105 -14.29 -19.02 22.16
C SER A 105 -14.85 -17.72 22.78
N GLY A 106 -15.67 -16.94 22.05
CA GLY A 106 -16.16 -15.62 22.48
C GLY A 106 -15.14 -14.49 22.31
N ARG A 107 -13.99 -14.77 21.67
CA ARG A 107 -12.92 -13.80 21.39
C ARG A 107 -13.23 -13.02 20.12
N LYS A 108 -13.20 -11.70 20.19
CA LYS A 108 -13.30 -10.82 19.02
C LYS A 108 -11.97 -10.82 18.28
N VAL A 109 -11.99 -11.17 17.00
CA VAL A 109 -10.83 -11.16 16.10
C VAL A 109 -11.13 -10.20 14.97
N PHE A 110 -10.19 -9.30 14.67
CA PHE A 110 -10.29 -8.33 13.59
C PHE A 110 -9.47 -8.80 12.40
N TYR A 111 -10.06 -8.82 11.21
CA TYR A 111 -9.34 -9.13 9.98
C TYR A 111 -9.51 -7.98 8.99
N LEU A 112 -8.46 -7.73 8.22
CA LEU A 112 -8.46 -6.71 7.19
C LEU A 112 -8.63 -7.38 5.83
N ASP A 113 -9.66 -6.97 5.13
CA ASP A 113 -9.96 -7.41 3.78
C ASP A 113 -9.71 -6.23 2.84
N ILE A 114 -8.78 -6.42 1.90
CA ILE A 114 -8.37 -5.42 0.91
C ILE A 114 -8.89 -5.90 -0.44
N GLU A 115 -9.98 -5.32 -0.90
CA GLU A 115 -10.52 -5.59 -2.24
C GLU A 115 -9.72 -4.79 -3.28
N CYS A 116 -8.97 -5.51 -4.11
CA CYS A 116 -8.14 -4.93 -5.16
C CYS A 116 -8.87 -4.86 -6.50
N PRO A 117 -8.94 -3.69 -7.17
CA PRO A 117 -9.60 -3.55 -8.46
C PRO A 117 -8.73 -3.99 -9.66
N ASP A 118 -7.41 -4.08 -9.47
CA ASP A 118 -6.44 -4.28 -10.54
C ASP A 118 -5.33 -5.29 -10.16
N ALA A 119 -4.65 -5.82 -11.18
CA ALA A 119 -3.60 -6.83 -11.01
C ALA A 119 -2.32 -6.31 -10.34
N GLU A 120 -2.11 -4.98 -10.29
CA GLU A 120 -0.98 -4.37 -9.60
C GLU A 120 -1.23 -4.35 -8.08
N CYS A 121 -2.46 -4.00 -7.67
CA CYS A 121 -2.92 -4.11 -6.29
C CYS A 121 -2.84 -5.54 -5.77
N VAL A 122 -3.24 -6.54 -6.58
CA VAL A 122 -3.13 -7.96 -6.19
C VAL A 122 -1.69 -8.38 -5.93
N LYS A 123 -0.73 -7.94 -6.75
CA LYS A 123 0.70 -8.24 -6.53
C LYS A 123 1.23 -7.62 -5.24
N VAL A 124 0.89 -6.36 -4.98
CA VAL A 124 1.30 -5.67 -3.75
C VAL A 124 0.69 -6.34 -2.52
N ALA A 125 -0.58 -6.74 -2.58
CA ALA A 125 -1.25 -7.47 -1.51
C ALA A 125 -0.61 -8.84 -1.27
N GLN A 126 -0.27 -9.59 -2.32
CA GLN A 126 0.43 -10.89 -2.22
C GLN A 126 1.83 -10.76 -1.61
N GLU A 127 2.58 -9.72 -1.99
CA GLU A 127 3.92 -9.48 -1.44
C GLU A 127 3.85 -9.04 0.04
N LEU A 128 2.80 -8.31 0.41
CA LEU A 128 2.55 -7.94 1.80
C LEU A 128 2.09 -9.13 2.66
N ASP A 129 1.22 -9.99 2.13
CA ASP A 129 0.77 -11.23 2.78
C ASP A 129 1.97 -12.10 3.17
N LEU A 130 2.84 -12.39 2.19
CA LEU A 130 4.11 -13.10 2.38
C LEU A 130 5.04 -12.45 3.42
N MET A 131 5.01 -11.12 3.59
CA MET A 131 5.79 -10.43 4.63
C MET A 131 5.15 -10.53 6.02
N VAL A 132 3.84 -10.70 6.10
CA VAL A 132 3.06 -10.61 7.33
C VAL A 132 2.90 -11.97 8.01
N ASP A 133 2.69 -13.05 7.24
CA ASP A 133 2.48 -14.40 7.79
C ASP A 133 3.43 -15.49 7.24
N GLU A 134 4.36 -15.12 6.35
CA GLU A 134 5.32 -16.02 5.68
C GLU A 134 4.66 -17.16 4.86
N GLU A 135 3.35 -17.11 4.62
CA GLU A 135 2.59 -18.10 3.86
C GLU A 135 1.91 -17.42 2.67
N SER A 136 1.88 -18.03 1.48
CA SER A 136 1.13 -17.44 0.36
C SER A 136 -0.35 -17.80 0.51
N GLY A 137 -1.15 -16.91 1.10
CA GLY A 137 -2.60 -17.08 1.22
C GLY A 137 -3.31 -17.03 -0.14
N GLU A 138 -4.53 -17.60 -0.21
CA GLU A 138 -5.35 -17.53 -1.41
C GLU A 138 -5.53 -16.08 -1.86
N SER A 139 -5.35 -15.88 -3.17
CA SER A 139 -5.32 -14.67 -4.01
C SER A 139 -6.45 -13.62 -3.82
N SER A 140 -6.86 -13.30 -2.59
CA SER A 140 -8.06 -12.52 -2.27
C SER A 140 -7.85 -11.42 -1.22
N GLY A 141 -6.63 -10.90 -1.04
CA GLY A 141 -6.42 -9.66 -0.28
C GLY A 141 -6.83 -9.69 1.20
N ASN A 142 -6.98 -10.88 1.77
CA ASN A 142 -7.42 -11.06 3.15
C ASN A 142 -6.22 -11.18 4.07
N ILE A 143 -5.76 -10.06 4.63
CA ILE A 143 -4.74 -10.11 5.67
C ILE A 143 -5.43 -10.39 7.00
N GLN A 144 -5.34 -11.64 7.46
CA GLN A 144 -5.95 -12.08 8.71
C GLN A 144 -5.01 -11.79 9.88
N TRP A 145 -5.46 -10.98 10.84
CA TRP A 145 -4.71 -10.72 12.07
C TRP A 145 -5.44 -11.20 13.32
N ALA A 146 -4.91 -12.23 13.96
CA ALA A 146 -5.35 -12.59 15.30
C ALA A 146 -4.78 -11.61 16.35
N LEU A 147 -5.46 -10.48 16.60
CA LEU A 147 -5.24 -9.70 17.81
C LEU A 147 -6.12 -10.26 18.92
N GLY A 148 -5.51 -10.65 20.03
CA GLY A 148 -6.27 -10.64 21.27
C GLY A 148 -5.41 -10.76 22.52
N SER A 149 -5.99 -10.22 23.59
CA SER A 149 -5.80 -10.68 24.96
C SER A 149 -6.66 -11.92 25.15
#